data_AF-A0A1E5SMS6-F1
#
_entry.id   AF-A0A1E5SMS6-F1
#
_cell.length_a   1.000
_cell.length_b   1.000
_cell.length_c   1.000
_cell.angle_alpha   90.00
_cell.angle_beta   90.00
_cell.angle_gamma   90.00
#
_symmetry.space_group_name_H-M   'P 1'
#
loop_
_entity.id
_entity.type
_entity.pdbx_description
1 polymer ?
#
loop_
_entity_poly.entity_id
_entity_poly.type
_entity_poly.pdbx_seq_one_letter_code
_entity_poly.pdbx_strand_id
1 'polypeptide(L)' 'MKFTLKEIVKDNQVYFSHYWADHLYYHVSVKEIKYSFPVPLEDIGDATFLNEDKAIIMMRYIRKAIADGTFVNAN' A
#
# COMPACT_ATOMS: atom_id res chain seq x y z
N MET A 1 -5.93 13.37 5.56
CA MET A 1 -4.67 12.59 5.66
C MET A 1 -3.52 13.56 5.94
N LYS A 2 -2.59 13.22 6.86
CA LYS A 2 -1.56 14.15 7.35
C LYS A 2 -0.27 14.18 6.51
N PHE A 3 -0.01 13.14 5.72
CA PHE A 3 1.20 12.99 4.90
C PHE A 3 0.90 13.16 3.41
N THR A 4 1.84 13.71 2.66
CA THR A 4 1.77 13.77 1.20
C THR A 4 2.08 12.41 0.58
N LEU A 5 1.60 12.15 -0.65
CA LEU A 5 1.94 10.91 -1.38
C LEU A 5 3.45 10.73 -1.49
N LYS A 6 4.20 11.81 -1.72
CA LYS A 6 5.66 11.80 -1.79
C LYS A 6 6.30 11.33 -0.48
N GLU A 7 5.82 11.80 0.66
CA GLU A 7 6.30 11.34 1.97
C GLU A 7 5.98 9.87 2.23
N ILE A 8 4.88 9.34 1.68
CA ILE A 8 4.49 7.94 1.83
C ILE A 8 5.38 7.01 0.98
N VAL A 9 5.76 7.44 -0.23
CA VAL A 9 6.46 6.55 -1.19
C VAL A 9 7.99 6.71 -1.21
N LYS A 10 8.49 7.89 -0.82
CA LYS A 10 9.92 8.19 -0.89
C LYS A 10 10.66 7.46 0.23
N ASP A 11 11.59 6.59 -0.16
CA ASP A 11 12.50 5.85 0.74
C ASP A 11 11.79 4.94 1.77
N ASN A 12 10.51 4.62 1.56
CA ASN A 12 9.74 3.69 2.39
C ASN A 12 9.57 2.34 1.70
N GLN A 13 9.34 1.31 2.52
CA GLN A 13 9.03 -0.05 2.09
C GLN A 13 7.57 -0.38 2.39
N VAL A 14 6.98 -1.23 1.55
CA VAL A 14 5.69 -1.86 1.77
C VAL A 14 5.89 -3.33 2.13
N TYR A 15 5.03 -3.86 2.98
CA TYR A 15 5.07 -5.25 3.42
C TYR A 15 3.73 -5.93 3.15
N PHE A 16 3.77 -7.08 2.49
CA PHE A 16 2.58 -7.90 2.32
C PHE A 16 2.04 -8.32 3.68
N SER A 17 0.72 -8.27 3.84
CA SER A 17 0.06 -8.72 5.07
C SER A 17 -0.73 -9.98 4.87
N HIS A 18 -1.73 -9.93 3.99
CA HIS A 18 -2.68 -11.01 3.78
C HIS A 18 -3.47 -10.77 2.50
N TYR A 19 -4.15 -11.81 2.07
CA TYR A 19 -5.13 -11.80 0.99
C TYR A 19 -6.53 -11.89 1.60
N TRP A 20 -7.47 -11.08 1.10
CA TRP A 20 -8.88 -11.18 1.47
C TRP A 20 -9.77 -10.59 0.37
N ALA A 21 -10.82 -11.33 -0.01
CA ALA A 21 -11.86 -10.89 -0.93
C ALA A 21 -11.32 -10.24 -2.22
N ASP A 22 -10.50 -10.97 -2.99
CA ASP A 22 -9.87 -10.52 -4.24
C ASP A 22 -8.94 -9.30 -4.10
N HIS A 23 -8.46 -9.00 -2.88
CA HIS A 23 -7.50 -7.94 -2.62
C HIS A 23 -6.28 -8.45 -1.84
N LEU A 24 -5.10 -7.98 -2.24
CA LEU A 24 -3.85 -8.11 -1.48
C LEU A 24 -3.70 -6.87 -0.60
N TYR A 25 -3.49 -7.07 0.71
CA TYR A 25 -3.30 -5.98 1.66
C TYR A 25 -1.82 -5.79 1.96
N TYR A 26 -1.38 -4.53 1.85
CA TYR A 26 -0.02 -4.11 2.11
C TYR A 26 0.03 -3.08 3.24
N HIS A 27 1.13 -3.11 3.97
CA HIS A 27 1.43 -2.15 5.02
C HIS A 27 2.60 -1.24 4.66
N VAL A 28 2.49 0.04 4.96
CA VAL A 28 3.61 1.00 4.89
C VAL A 28 3.72 1.76 6.21
N SER A 29 4.94 1.90 6.73
CA SER A 29 5.20 2.69 7.93
C SER A 29 5.65 4.09 7.54
N VAL A 30 4.95 5.12 8.00
CA VAL A 30 5.26 6.53 7.73
C VAL A 30 5.36 7.27 9.07
N LYS A 31 6.58 7.70 9.44
CA LYS A 31 6.87 8.35 10.73
C LYS A 31 6.21 7.63 11.91
N GLU A 32 6.51 6.33 12.03
CA GLU A 32 6.04 5.41 13.10
C GLU A 32 4.54 5.02 13.04
N ILE A 33 3.77 5.57 12.11
CA ILE A 33 2.37 5.18 11.90
C ILE A 33 2.32 4.14 10.78
N LYS A 34 1.71 3.00 11.06
CA LYS A 34 1.52 1.92 10.08
C LYS A 34 0.19 2.13 9.37
N TYR A 35 0.20 2.11 8.05
CA TYR A 35 -0.99 2.23 7.23
C TYR A 35 -1.19 0.97 6.40
N SER A 36 -2.44 0.57 6.20
CA SER A 36 -2.86 -0.50 5.28
C SER A 36 -3.51 0.09 4.04
N PHE A 37 -3.29 -0.56 2.90
CA PHE A 37 -4.00 -0.27 1.66
C PHE A 37 -4.22 -1.55 0.84
N PRO A 38 -5.33 -1.63 0.09
CA PRO A 38 -5.63 -2.78 -0.75
C PRO A 38 -5.03 -2.62 -2.17
N VAL A 39 -4.68 -3.76 -2.77
CA VAL A 39 -4.33 -3.92 -4.19
C VAL A 39 -5.29 -4.95 -4.80
N PRO A 40 -6.16 -4.58 -5.74
CA PRO A 40 -7.10 -5.50 -6.36
C PRO A 40 -6.39 -6.56 -7.22
N LEU A 41 -6.79 -7.83 -7.13
CA LEU A 41 -6.23 -8.91 -7.97
C LEU A 41 -6.49 -8.73 -9.47
N GLU A 42 -7.52 -7.97 -9.85
CA GLU A 42 -7.79 -7.66 -11.27
C GLU A 42 -6.75 -6.70 -11.87
N ASP A 43 -6.11 -5.87 -11.03
CA ASP A 43 -5.22 -4.79 -11.47
C ASP A 43 -3.76 -5.27 -11.67
N ILE A 44 -3.44 -6.51 -11.29
CA ILE A 44 -2.06 -6.99 -11.13
C ILE A 44 -1.51 -7.84 -12.30
N GLY A 45 -2.37 -8.50 -13.07
CA GLY A 45 -1.93 -9.40 -14.15
C GLY A 45 -0.95 -10.48 -13.68
N ASP A 46 0.18 -10.63 -14.40
CA ASP A 46 1.22 -11.63 -14.12
C ASP A 46 2.34 -11.15 -13.17
N ALA A 47 2.12 -10.04 -12.45
CA ALA A 47 3.14 -9.46 -11.58
C ALA A 47 3.42 -10.33 -10.34
N THR A 48 4.70 -10.48 -9.99
CA THR A 48 5.13 -11.13 -8.75
C THR A 48 5.08 -10.14 -7.59
N PHE A 49 4.34 -10.50 -6.55
CA PHE A 49 4.23 -9.71 -5.33
C PHE A 49 5.11 -10.28 -4.24
N LEU A 50 6.12 -9.52 -3.86
CA LEU A 50 7.06 -9.89 -2.81
C LEU A 50 6.48 -9.57 -1.43
N ASN A 51 7.02 -10.26 -0.41
CA ASN A 51 6.69 -9.96 0.99
C ASN A 51 7.12 -8.54 1.38
N GLU A 52 8.17 -8.01 0.76
CA GLU A 52 8.65 -6.63 0.92
C GLU A 52 8.93 -6.04 -0.46
N ASP A 53 8.51 -4.79 -0.68
CA ASP A 53 8.78 -4.05 -1.92
C ASP A 53 8.96 -2.55 -1.63
N LYS A 54 9.48 -1.79 -2.58
CA LYS A 54 9.57 -0.34 -2.46
C LYS A 54 8.19 0.28 -2.56
N ALA A 55 7.86 1.18 -1.62
CA ALA A 55 6.57 1.87 -1.62
C ALA A 55 6.31 2.65 -2.93
N ILE A 56 7.37 3.11 -3.61
CA ILE A 56 7.27 3.77 -4.91
C ILE A 56 6.71 2.87 -6.02
N ILE A 57 6.95 1.55 -5.98
CA ILE A 57 6.38 0.60 -6.94
C ILE A 57 4.87 0.49 -6.74
N MET A 58 4.40 0.58 -5.50
CA MET A 58 2.97 0.57 -5.15
C MET A 58 2.30 1.94 -5.20
N MET A 59 2.97 2.98 -5.72
CA MET A 59 2.46 4.36 -5.72
C MET A 59 1.08 4.50 -6.37
N ARG A 60 0.81 3.74 -7.45
CA ARG A 60 -0.51 3.72 -8.12
C ARG A 60 -1.61 3.34 -7.14
N TYR A 61 -1.41 2.26 -6.40
CA TYR A 61 -2.39 1.71 -5.47
C TYR A 61 -2.52 2.55 -4.21
N ILE A 62 -1.40 3.05 -3.67
CA ILE A 62 -1.42 3.99 -2.54
C ILE A 62 -2.20 5.25 -2.91
N ARG A 63 -1.97 5.83 -4.11
CA ARG A 63 -2.72 7.00 -4.58
C ARG A 63 -4.22 6.71 -4.70
N LYS A 64 -4.59 5.56 -5.28
CA LYS A 64 -5.99 5.13 -5.40
C LYS A 64 -6.64 4.98 -4.02
N ALA A 65 -5.98 4.28 -3.10
CA ALA A 65 -6.47 4.07 -1.74
C ALA A 65 -6.64 5.37 -0.94
N ILE A 66 -5.78 6.37 -1.16
CA ILE A 66 -5.93 7.70 -0.57
C ILE A 66 -7.18 8.41 -1.11
N ALA A 67 -7.41 8.34 -2.42
CA ALA A 67 -8.57 8.95 -3.06
C ALA A 67 -9.88 8.28 -2.63
N ASP A 68 -9.86 6.95 -2.50
CA ASP A 68 -11.01 6.12 -2.17
C ASP A 68 -11.26 6.02 -0.64
N GLY A 69 -10.35 6.57 0.18
CA GLY A 69 -10.45 6.50 1.65
C GLY A 69 -10.12 5.14 2.26
N THR A 70 -9.50 4.24 1.50
CA THR A 70 -9.11 2.89 1.94
C THR A 70 -7.66 2.79 2.42
N PHE A 71 -6.91 3.90 2.41
CA PHE A 71 -5.60 4.03 3.06
C PHE A 71 -5.79 4.35 4.56
N VAL A 72 -5.82 3.31 5.41
CA VAL A 72 -6.25 3.40 6.81
C VAL A 72 -5.15 3.00 7.78
N ASN A 73 -5.24 3.41 9.05
CA ASN A 73 -4.27 3.00 10.07
C ASN A 73 -4.40 1.48 10.34
N ALA A 74 -3.28 0.77 10.28
CA ALA A 74 -3.16 -0.64 10.63
C ALA A 74 -2.73 -0.74 12.09
N ASN A 75 -3.70 -0.57 13.00
CA ASN A 75 -3.51 -0.84 14.44
C ASN A 75 -3.29 -2.34 14.69
#